data_AF-A0A182MDU6-F1
#
_entry.id   AF-A0A182MDU6-F1
#
_cell.length_a   1.000
_cell.length_b   1.000
_cell.length_c   1.000
_cell.angle_alpha   90.00
_cell.angle_beta   90.00
_cell.angle_gamma   90.00
#
_symmetry.space_group_name_H-M   'P 1'
#
loop_
_entity.id
_entity.type
_entity.pdbx_description
1 polymer ?
#
loop_
_entity_poly.entity_id
_entity_poly.type
_entity_poly.pdbx_seq_one_letter_code
_entity_poly.pdbx_strand_id
1 'polypeptide(L)'
;MQESLKGSDPRVATCRGKLQSKRCKLNQEINKELRLRAGAENLFKATTNKKLKDTVALELSFVNSNLQLLKEQLSELNSSVEIYQSEGLDYVIPMIPLGLKETKEVNFMEPFSDFILEHYSEPSHIYEDAIADITDTRQAAKTPTRDAQGVSLLFRYYNLLYYVERRFFPPDRSLGVYFEWYDSLTGVPSCQRTVAFEKACILFNLAAIYTQIGA
;
A
#
# COMPACT_ATOMS: atom_id res chain seq x y z
N MET A 1 -5.83 23.44 -20.22
CA MET A 1 -6.89 22.75 -19.46
C MET A 1 -6.24 21.47 -18.94
N GLN A 2 -5.81 21.45 -17.68
CA GLN A 2 -5.12 20.28 -17.12
C GLN A 2 -6.22 19.33 -16.64
N GLU A 3 -6.47 18.26 -17.38
CA GLU A 3 -7.42 17.22 -16.94
C GLU A 3 -6.98 16.70 -15.57
N SER A 4 -7.92 16.69 -14.61
CA SER A 4 -7.70 16.08 -13.31
C SER A 4 -7.50 14.58 -13.52
N LEU A 5 -6.25 14.13 -13.39
CA LEU A 5 -5.90 12.70 -13.44
C LEU A 5 -6.49 12.03 -12.19
N LYS A 6 -7.61 11.34 -12.35
CA LYS A 6 -8.30 10.63 -11.27
C LYS A 6 -7.96 9.14 -11.30
N GLY A 7 -7.91 8.53 -10.12
CA GLY A 7 -7.88 7.07 -10.01
C GLY A 7 -9.20 6.47 -10.49
N SER A 8 -9.24 5.14 -10.65
CA SER A 8 -10.49 4.44 -10.96
C SER A 8 -11.53 4.69 -9.87
N ASP A 9 -12.79 4.91 -10.25
CA ASP A 9 -13.88 5.14 -9.31
C ASP A 9 -13.97 4.01 -8.26
N PRO A 10 -13.76 4.30 -6.97
CA PRO A 10 -13.87 3.31 -5.90
C PRO A 10 -15.24 2.61 -5.84
N ARG A 11 -16.30 3.27 -6.31
CA ARG A 11 -17.68 2.76 -6.30
C ARG A 11 -17.97 1.81 -7.44
N VAL A 12 -17.17 1.83 -8.52
CA VAL A 12 -17.36 0.94 -9.67
C VAL A 12 -17.01 -0.52 -9.34
N ALA A 13 -16.39 -0.79 -8.17
CA ALA A 13 -16.14 -2.12 -7.64
C ALA A 13 -15.70 -3.11 -8.74
N THR A 14 -14.75 -2.68 -9.57
CA THR A 14 -14.18 -3.50 -10.65
C THR A 14 -13.75 -4.83 -10.06
N CYS A 15 -13.74 -5.92 -10.85
CA CYS A 15 -13.27 -7.23 -10.37
C CYS A 15 -11.90 -7.10 -9.67
N ARG A 16 -11.04 -6.21 -10.19
CA ARG A 16 -9.78 -5.77 -9.57
C ARG A 16 -9.96 -5.04 -8.24
N GLY A 17 -10.81 -4.02 -8.16
CA GLY A 17 -11.09 -3.29 -6.91
C GLY A 17 -11.68 -4.18 -5.81
N LYS A 18 -12.49 -5.19 -6.17
CA LYS A 18 -12.99 -6.21 -5.26
C LYS A 18 -11.87 -7.14 -4.78
N LEU A 19 -11.04 -7.63 -5.69
CA LEU A 19 -9.84 -8.43 -5.36
C LEU A 19 -8.90 -7.66 -4.43
N GLN A 20 -8.63 -6.40 -4.77
CA GLN A 20 -7.82 -5.45 -4.01
C GLN A 20 -8.38 -5.25 -2.60
N SER A 21 -9.69 -5.04 -2.48
CA SER A 21 -10.34 -4.89 -1.17
C SER A 21 -10.24 -6.17 -0.34
N LYS A 22 -10.35 -7.34 -0.98
CA LYS A 22 -10.22 -8.64 -0.32
C LYS A 22 -8.76 -8.88 0.14
N ARG A 23 -7.76 -8.57 -0.70
CA ARG A 23 -6.32 -8.63 -0.34
C ARG A 23 -6.00 -7.72 0.85
N CYS A 24 -6.44 -6.46 0.80
CA CYS A 24 -6.24 -5.51 1.87
C CYS A 24 -6.85 -5.99 3.21
N LYS A 25 -8.09 -6.49 3.21
CA LYS A 25 -8.73 -7.06 4.41
C LYS A 25 -7.95 -8.25 4.96
N LEU A 26 -7.52 -9.15 4.08
CA LEU A 26 -6.79 -10.33 4.48
C LEU A 26 -5.41 -9.97 5.07
N ASN A 27 -4.72 -9.01 4.48
CA ASN A 27 -3.48 -8.44 5.02
C ASN A 27 -3.69 -7.80 6.40
N GLN A 28 -4.84 -7.15 6.65
CA GLN A 28 -5.16 -6.61 7.97
C GLN A 28 -5.34 -7.71 9.02
N GLU A 29 -6.08 -8.78 8.70
CA GLU A 29 -6.27 -9.92 9.59
C GLU A 29 -4.94 -10.67 9.85
N ILE A 30 -4.10 -10.88 8.83
CA ILE A 30 -2.77 -11.49 9.00
C ILE A 30 -1.92 -10.65 9.97
N ASN A 31 -1.92 -9.33 9.83
CA ASN A 31 -1.18 -8.44 10.73
C ASN A 31 -1.70 -8.50 12.17
N LYS A 32 -3.01 -8.61 12.34
CA LYS A 32 -3.65 -8.79 13.65
C LYS A 32 -3.22 -10.12 14.29
N GLU A 33 -3.29 -11.23 13.55
CA GLU A 33 -2.85 -12.54 14.02
C GLU A 33 -1.34 -12.57 14.35
N LEU A 34 -0.49 -11.92 13.55
CA LEU A 34 0.94 -11.78 13.85
C LEU A 34 1.18 -11.06 15.18
N ARG A 35 0.41 -10.01 15.48
CA ARG A 35 0.51 -9.29 16.77
C ARG A 35 0.01 -10.14 17.93
N LEU A 36 -1.10 -10.85 17.75
CA LEU A 36 -1.62 -11.78 18.76
C LEU A 36 -0.60 -12.88 19.07
N ARG A 37 0.00 -13.46 18.02
CA ARG A 37 1.06 -14.45 18.14
C ARG A 37 2.24 -13.91 18.94
N ALA A 38 2.75 -12.74 18.58
CA ALA A 38 3.88 -12.12 19.29
C ALA A 38 3.54 -11.86 20.77
N GLY A 39 2.32 -11.38 21.06
CA GLY A 39 1.82 -11.19 22.42
C GLY A 39 1.75 -12.50 23.22
N ALA A 40 1.19 -13.55 22.62
CA ALA A 40 1.10 -14.88 23.21
C ALA A 40 2.49 -15.51 23.46
N GLU A 41 3.42 -15.40 22.50
CA GLU A 41 4.80 -15.86 22.67
C GLU A 41 5.51 -15.16 23.83
N ASN A 42 5.32 -13.84 23.97
CA ASN A 42 5.89 -13.07 25.06
C ASN A 42 5.27 -13.47 26.42
N LEU A 43 3.95 -13.65 26.48
CA LEU A 43 3.27 -14.09 27.70
C LEU A 43 3.70 -15.50 28.11
N PHE A 44 3.84 -16.42 27.14
CA PHE A 44 4.31 -17.78 27.38
C PHE A 44 5.73 -17.80 27.98
N LYS A 45 6.61 -16.92 27.49
CA LYS A 45 7.98 -16.76 28.00
C LYS A 45 8.02 -16.13 29.40
N ALA A 46 7.16 -15.15 29.67
CA ALA A 46 7.13 -14.44 30.95
C ALA A 46 6.42 -15.22 32.08
N THR A 47 5.53 -16.14 31.73
CA THR A 47 4.70 -16.87 32.69
C THR A 47 5.45 -18.03 33.35
N THR A 48 5.41 -18.09 34.68
CA THR A 48 5.92 -19.22 35.49
C THR A 48 4.82 -20.18 35.95
N ASN A 49 3.55 -19.77 35.89
CA ASN A 49 2.40 -20.60 36.24
C ASN A 49 2.12 -21.66 35.17
N LYS A 50 2.24 -22.94 35.55
CA LYS A 50 2.08 -24.08 34.63
C LYS A 50 0.72 -24.14 33.93
N LYS A 51 -0.38 -23.89 34.66
CA LYS A 51 -1.73 -23.93 34.06
C LYS A 51 -1.91 -22.82 33.02
N LEU A 52 -1.47 -21.61 33.34
CA LEU A 52 -1.52 -20.48 32.42
C LEU A 52 -0.64 -20.73 31.19
N LYS A 53 0.54 -21.34 31.40
CA LYS A 53 1.46 -21.70 30.31
C LYS A 53 0.84 -22.70 29.33
N ASP A 54 0.15 -23.73 29.84
CA ASP A 54 -0.53 -24.72 29.01
C ASP A 54 -1.68 -24.07 28.20
N THR A 55 -2.46 -23.16 28.83
CA THR A 55 -3.49 -22.37 28.13
C THR A 55 -2.90 -21.51 27.02
N VAL A 56 -1.82 -20.77 27.30
CA VAL A 56 -1.17 -19.91 26.29
C VAL A 56 -0.56 -20.74 25.15
N ALA A 57 -0.04 -21.94 25.43
CA ALA A 57 0.44 -22.84 24.39
C ALA A 57 -0.68 -23.29 23.43
N LEU A 58 -1.87 -23.57 23.96
CA LEU A 58 -3.04 -23.92 23.15
C LEU A 58 -3.52 -22.73 22.31
N GLU A 59 -3.58 -21.53 22.89
CA GLU A 59 -3.90 -20.31 22.15
C GLU A 59 -2.87 -20.03 21.03
N LEU A 60 -1.59 -20.27 21.31
CA LEU A 60 -0.53 -20.12 20.32
C LEU A 60 -0.70 -21.07 19.13
N SER A 61 -1.14 -22.32 19.37
CA SER A 61 -1.41 -23.27 18.27
C SER A 61 -2.62 -22.87 17.44
N PHE A 62 -3.66 -22.32 18.07
CA PHE A 62 -4.83 -21.77 17.39
C PHE A 62 -4.46 -20.56 16.50
N VAL A 63 -3.75 -19.59 17.05
CA VAL A 63 -3.26 -18.41 16.32
C VAL A 63 -2.37 -18.81 15.14
N ASN A 64 -1.46 -19.78 15.32
CA ASN A 64 -0.62 -20.28 14.23
C ASN A 64 -1.44 -20.93 13.11
N SER A 65 -2.48 -21.70 13.46
CA SER A 65 -3.36 -22.35 12.48
C SER A 65 -4.17 -21.31 11.69
N ASN A 66 -4.72 -20.30 12.36
CA ASN A 66 -5.43 -19.20 11.69
C ASN A 66 -4.51 -18.42 10.75
N LEU A 67 -3.29 -18.12 11.21
CA LEU A 67 -2.31 -17.40 10.42
C LEU A 67 -1.89 -18.18 9.16
N GLN A 68 -1.81 -19.51 9.25
CA GLN A 68 -1.59 -20.36 8.08
C GLN A 68 -2.75 -20.26 7.09
N LEU A 69 -4.00 -20.43 7.56
CA LEU A 69 -5.19 -20.33 6.72
C LEU A 69 -5.28 -18.98 5.99
N LEU A 70 -5.05 -17.88 6.70
CA LEU A 70 -5.09 -16.54 6.12
C LEU A 70 -3.99 -16.34 5.05
N LYS A 71 -2.79 -16.89 5.26
CA LYS A 71 -1.70 -16.86 4.27
C LYS A 71 -2.02 -17.68 3.02
N GLU A 72 -2.64 -18.85 3.18
CA GLU A 72 -3.08 -19.69 2.07
C GLU A 72 -4.14 -18.98 1.23
N GLN A 73 -5.15 -18.37 1.89
CA GLN A 73 -6.15 -17.53 1.21
C GLN A 73 -5.52 -16.35 0.45
N LEU A 74 -4.44 -15.77 0.97
CA LEU A 74 -3.75 -14.65 0.32
C LEU A 74 -2.98 -15.14 -0.90
N SER A 75 -2.32 -16.29 -0.78
CA SER A 75 -1.61 -16.95 -1.88
C SER A 75 -2.55 -17.28 -3.04
N GLU A 76 -3.71 -17.86 -2.76
CA GLU A 76 -4.75 -18.15 -3.76
C GLU A 76 -5.25 -16.86 -4.44
N LEU A 77 -5.43 -15.80 -3.67
CA LEU A 77 -5.84 -14.51 -4.21
C LEU A 77 -4.75 -13.87 -5.08
N ASN A 78 -3.48 -14.13 -4.78
CA ASN A 78 -2.32 -13.65 -5.54
C ASN A 78 -2.08 -14.45 -6.82
N SER A 79 -2.49 -15.73 -6.87
CA SER A 79 -2.38 -16.57 -8.07
C SER A 79 -3.48 -16.34 -9.11
N SER A 80 -4.50 -15.53 -8.81
CA SER A 80 -5.55 -15.16 -9.76
C SER A 80 -5.01 -14.20 -10.84
N VAL A 81 -4.66 -14.73 -12.01
CA VAL A 81 -4.15 -13.98 -13.17
C VAL A 81 -5.24 -13.66 -14.19
N GLU A 82 -6.34 -14.41 -14.19
CA GLU A 82 -7.46 -14.28 -15.15
C GLU A 82 -8.03 -12.85 -15.22
N ILE A 83 -8.01 -12.13 -14.10
CA ILE A 83 -8.53 -10.75 -13.99
C ILE A 83 -7.72 -9.76 -14.85
N TYR A 84 -6.51 -10.12 -15.26
CA TYR A 84 -5.64 -9.30 -16.09
C TYR A 84 -5.64 -9.71 -17.57
N GLN A 85 -6.29 -10.83 -17.93
CA GLN A 85 -6.37 -11.29 -19.31
C GLN A 85 -7.53 -10.61 -20.04
N SER A 86 -7.34 -10.28 -21.31
CA SER A 86 -8.38 -9.67 -22.14
C SER A 86 -9.35 -10.75 -22.65
N GLU A 87 -10.66 -10.53 -22.51
CA GLU A 87 -11.69 -11.42 -23.08
C GLU A 87 -11.73 -11.26 -24.60
N GLY A 88 -10.94 -12.06 -25.30
CA GLY A 88 -11.02 -12.16 -26.74
C GLY A 88 -9.65 -12.19 -27.38
N LEU A 89 -9.25 -13.39 -27.80
CA LEU A 89 -8.59 -13.71 -29.07
C LEU A 89 -8.13 -15.17 -28.96
N ASP A 90 -8.77 -16.07 -29.71
CA ASP A 90 -8.51 -17.52 -29.71
C ASP A 90 -7.08 -17.93 -30.18
N TYR A 91 -6.19 -16.96 -30.42
CA TYR A 91 -4.84 -17.15 -30.97
C TYR A 91 -3.82 -16.13 -30.45
N VAL A 92 -3.81 -15.84 -29.15
CA VAL A 92 -2.74 -15.01 -28.55
C VAL A 92 -2.04 -15.81 -27.45
N ILE A 93 -0.71 -15.79 -27.47
CA ILE A 93 0.11 -16.38 -26.41
C ILE A 93 -0.18 -15.61 -25.13
N PRO A 94 -0.63 -16.26 -24.03
CA PRO A 94 -0.93 -15.56 -22.80
C PRO A 94 0.34 -14.91 -22.24
N MET A 95 0.25 -13.61 -21.95
CA MET A 95 1.31 -12.85 -21.30
C MET A 95 1.19 -12.96 -19.77
N ILE A 96 2.28 -12.69 -19.05
CA ILE A 96 2.30 -12.68 -17.57
C ILE A 96 2.27 -11.23 -17.07
N PRO A 97 1.11 -10.70 -16.68
CA PRO A 97 1.01 -9.37 -16.08
C PRO A 97 1.40 -9.40 -14.60
N LEU A 98 2.03 -8.34 -14.12
CA LEU A 98 2.37 -8.15 -12.72
C LEU A 98 1.23 -7.48 -11.97
N GLY A 99 0.93 -7.98 -10.76
CA GLY A 99 0.05 -7.30 -9.82
C GLY A 99 0.64 -5.99 -9.31
N LEU A 100 -0.22 -5.04 -8.94
CA LEU A 100 0.22 -3.79 -8.30
C LEU A 100 0.58 -4.06 -6.83
N LYS A 101 1.58 -3.34 -6.32
CA LYS A 101 1.80 -3.19 -4.88
C LYS A 101 0.68 -2.34 -4.29
N GLU A 102 0.32 -2.65 -3.05
CA GLU A 102 -0.73 -1.95 -2.31
C GLU A 102 -0.11 -0.97 -1.32
N THR A 103 -0.82 0.11 -0.98
CA THR A 103 -0.37 1.06 0.03
C THR A 103 -1.51 1.57 0.89
N LYS A 104 -1.20 1.94 2.14
CA LYS A 104 -2.14 2.61 3.03
C LYS A 104 -2.27 4.09 2.70
N GLU A 105 -3.29 4.70 3.30
CA GLU A 105 -3.50 6.14 3.23
C GLU A 105 -2.41 6.87 3.99
N VAL A 106 -1.98 7.99 3.41
CA VAL A 106 -1.01 8.91 4.01
C VAL A 106 -1.63 10.30 3.88
N ASN A 107 -1.67 11.02 5.01
CA ASN A 107 -2.12 12.40 5.06
C ASN A 107 -0.90 13.31 5.15
N PHE A 108 -0.73 14.21 4.19
CA PHE A 108 0.37 15.19 4.21
C PHE A 108 -0.03 16.51 4.86
N MET A 109 -1.32 16.76 5.11
CA MET A 109 -1.85 18.05 5.55
C MET A 109 -1.19 18.53 6.83
N GLU A 110 -1.32 17.74 7.90
CA GLU A 110 -0.77 18.09 9.21
C GLU A 110 0.78 18.15 9.20
N PRO A 111 1.54 17.12 8.74
CA PRO A 111 3.00 17.17 8.73
C PRO A 111 3.59 18.34 7.93
N PHE A 112 3.00 18.67 6.77
CA PHE A 112 3.53 19.77 5.95
C PHE A 112 3.13 21.13 6.49
N SER A 113 1.93 21.26 7.04
CA SER A 113 1.48 22.51 7.68
C SER A 113 2.37 22.87 8.87
N ASP A 114 2.64 21.90 9.75
CA ASP A 114 3.52 22.08 10.91
C ASP A 114 4.95 22.42 10.47
N PHE A 115 5.45 21.75 9.44
CA PHE A 115 6.78 22.04 8.90
C PHE A 115 6.87 23.44 8.29
N ILE A 116 5.85 23.89 7.55
CA ILE A 116 5.83 25.22 6.94
C ILE A 116 5.87 26.29 8.03
N LEU A 117 5.04 26.13 9.06
CA LEU A 117 5.00 27.07 10.18
C LEU A 117 6.33 27.10 10.95
N GLU A 118 6.89 25.93 11.27
CA GLU A 118 8.10 25.84 12.09
C GLU A 118 9.37 26.23 11.33
N HIS A 119 9.54 25.76 10.09
CA HIS A 119 10.78 25.93 9.34
C HIS A 119 10.82 27.21 8.51
N TYR A 120 9.71 27.53 7.83
CA TYR A 120 9.64 28.71 6.97
C TYR A 120 9.05 29.93 7.70
N SER A 121 8.49 29.75 8.90
CA SER A 121 7.79 30.84 9.63
C SER A 121 6.67 31.46 8.80
N GLU A 122 6.03 30.64 7.96
CA GLU A 122 4.96 31.06 7.07
C GLU A 122 3.61 30.48 7.53
N PRO A 123 2.50 31.20 7.30
CA PRO A 123 1.18 30.67 7.61
C PRO A 123 0.81 29.53 6.65
N SER A 124 0.59 28.34 7.21
CA SER A 124 0.33 27.10 6.44
C SER A 124 -0.94 27.14 5.58
N HIS A 125 -1.97 27.91 5.98
CA HIS A 125 -3.25 27.97 5.28
C HIS A 125 -3.13 28.43 3.80
N ILE A 126 -2.07 29.17 3.47
CA ILE A 126 -1.79 29.61 2.09
C ILE A 126 -1.49 28.42 1.17
N TYR A 127 -1.03 27.31 1.73
CA TYR A 127 -0.57 26.12 1.00
C TYR A 127 -1.53 24.94 1.07
N GLU A 128 -2.68 25.07 1.74
CA GLU A 128 -3.66 23.99 1.92
C GLU A 128 -4.06 23.36 0.59
N ASP A 129 -4.34 24.16 -0.45
CA ASP A 129 -4.70 23.65 -1.77
C ASP A 129 -3.59 22.82 -2.41
N ALA A 130 -2.33 23.24 -2.25
CA ALA A 130 -1.17 22.51 -2.80
C ALA A 130 -0.91 21.20 -2.04
N ILE A 131 -1.11 21.21 -0.71
CA ILE A 131 -0.97 20.02 0.12
C ILE A 131 -2.14 19.04 -0.13
N ALA A 132 -3.35 19.56 -0.34
CA ALA A 132 -4.50 18.77 -0.77
C ALA A 132 -4.23 18.11 -2.13
N ASP A 133 -3.70 18.85 -3.11
CA ASP A 133 -3.42 18.30 -4.45
C ASP A 133 -2.46 17.10 -4.43
N ILE A 134 -1.36 17.16 -3.66
CA ILE A 134 -0.46 16.01 -3.53
C ILE A 134 -1.11 14.86 -2.75
N THR A 135 -1.91 15.16 -1.72
CA THR A 135 -2.63 14.15 -0.95
C THR A 135 -3.63 13.41 -1.84
N ASP A 136 -4.42 14.15 -2.61
CA ASP A 136 -5.40 13.60 -3.56
C ASP A 136 -4.74 12.84 -4.69
N THR A 137 -3.65 13.39 -5.25
CA THR A 137 -2.86 12.70 -6.29
C THR A 137 -2.34 11.36 -5.78
N ARG A 138 -1.86 11.31 -4.52
CA ARG A 138 -1.44 10.05 -3.89
C ARG A 138 -2.61 9.09 -3.69
N GLN A 139 -3.75 9.58 -3.21
CA GLN A 139 -4.92 8.74 -2.99
C GLN A 139 -5.42 8.12 -4.30
N ALA A 140 -5.42 8.91 -5.38
CA ALA A 140 -5.70 8.43 -6.72
C ALA A 140 -4.69 7.37 -7.19
N ALA A 141 -3.39 7.56 -6.90
CA ALA A 141 -2.31 6.63 -7.28
C ALA A 141 -2.42 5.24 -6.62
N LYS A 142 -3.28 5.05 -5.60
CA LYS A 142 -3.60 3.72 -5.04
C LYS A 142 -4.38 2.84 -6.00
N THR A 143 -5.19 3.44 -6.87
CA THR A 143 -6.09 2.74 -7.80
C THR A 143 -5.94 3.27 -9.22
N PRO A 144 -4.75 3.13 -9.85
CA PRO A 144 -4.53 3.62 -11.20
C PRO A 144 -5.27 2.74 -12.22
N THR A 145 -5.77 3.39 -13.28
CA THR A 145 -6.40 2.72 -14.43
C THR A 145 -5.38 1.96 -15.28
N ARG A 146 -5.83 0.96 -16.06
CA ARG A 146 -4.98 0.12 -16.91
C ARG A 146 -4.82 0.74 -18.31
N ASP A 147 -4.36 1.98 -18.35
CA ASP A 147 -4.27 2.76 -19.57
C ASP A 147 -3.22 3.88 -19.42
N ALA A 148 -3.10 4.70 -20.47
CA ALA A 148 -2.22 5.86 -20.49
C ALA A 148 -2.54 6.89 -19.39
N GLN A 149 -3.79 6.96 -18.90
CA GLN A 149 -4.16 7.87 -17.81
C GLN A 149 -3.59 7.39 -16.47
N GLY A 150 -3.65 6.08 -16.19
CA GLY A 150 -3.06 5.49 -14.99
C GLY A 150 -1.53 5.63 -14.97
N VAL A 151 -0.89 5.46 -16.13
CA VAL A 151 0.54 5.76 -16.32
C VAL A 151 0.84 7.22 -16.00
N SER A 152 0.07 8.15 -16.57
CA SER A 152 0.25 9.59 -16.36
C SER A 152 0.05 10.00 -14.90
N LEU A 153 -0.91 9.38 -14.21
CA LEU A 153 -1.18 9.60 -12.78
C LEU A 153 0.02 9.19 -11.91
N LEU A 154 0.57 7.99 -12.12
CA LEU A 154 1.74 7.53 -11.37
C LEU A 154 2.98 8.38 -11.66
N PHE A 155 3.19 8.80 -12.91
CA PHE A 155 4.26 9.72 -13.27
C PHE A 155 4.10 11.10 -12.61
N ARG A 156 2.88 11.64 -12.58
CA ARG A 156 2.58 12.91 -11.88
C ARG A 156 2.98 12.80 -10.41
N TYR A 157 2.54 11.75 -9.73
CA TYR A 157 2.86 11.56 -8.31
C TYR A 157 4.36 11.39 -8.07
N TYR A 158 5.04 10.58 -8.89
CA TYR A 158 6.49 10.40 -8.83
C TYR A 158 7.25 11.74 -8.95
N ASN A 159 6.81 12.61 -9.87
CA ASN A 159 7.39 13.94 -10.05
C ASN A 159 7.11 14.86 -8.86
N LEU A 160 5.92 14.81 -8.25
CA LEU A 160 5.63 15.56 -7.02
C LEU A 160 6.56 15.14 -5.88
N LEU A 161 6.82 13.83 -5.73
CA LEU A 161 7.75 13.31 -4.72
C LEU A 161 9.17 13.86 -4.88
N TYR A 162 9.61 14.17 -6.11
CA TYR A 162 10.91 14.83 -6.33
C TYR A 162 10.98 16.22 -5.70
N TYR A 163 9.95 17.03 -5.86
CA TYR A 163 9.90 18.37 -5.29
C TYR A 163 9.69 18.34 -3.77
N VAL A 164 8.85 17.42 -3.30
CA VAL A 164 8.55 17.29 -1.87
C VAL A 164 9.74 16.81 -1.07
N GLU A 165 10.48 15.80 -1.55
CA GLU A 165 11.69 15.29 -0.88
C GLU A 165 12.67 16.42 -0.57
N ARG A 166 12.88 17.33 -1.53
CA ARG A 166 13.86 18.42 -1.41
C ARG A 166 13.45 19.54 -0.48
N ARG A 167 12.15 19.71 -0.20
CA ARG A 167 11.63 20.80 0.65
C ARG A 167 11.28 20.33 2.05
N PHE A 168 10.73 19.14 2.16
CA PHE A 168 10.09 18.66 3.39
C PHE A 168 10.91 17.58 4.10
N PHE A 169 11.81 16.88 3.41
CA PHE A 169 12.54 15.73 3.97
C PHE A 169 14.05 16.00 4.06
N PRO A 170 14.51 16.94 4.92
CA PRO A 170 15.92 17.14 5.15
C PRO A 170 16.52 15.95 5.95
N PRO A 171 17.82 15.65 5.80
CA PRO A 171 18.44 14.45 6.37
C PRO A 171 18.46 14.43 7.91
N ASP A 172 18.36 15.58 8.54
CA ASP A 172 18.46 15.81 9.98
C ASP A 172 17.10 15.93 10.70
N ARG A 173 15.97 15.98 9.96
CA ARG A 173 14.64 16.12 10.56
C ARG A 173 13.66 15.04 10.10
N SER A 174 12.87 14.56 11.06
CA SER A 174 11.77 13.63 10.83
C SER A 174 10.44 14.36 10.77
N LEU A 175 9.70 14.22 9.68
CA LEU A 175 8.30 14.68 9.58
C LEU A 175 7.26 13.74 10.18
N GLY A 176 7.66 12.55 10.65
CA GLY A 176 6.70 11.55 11.14
C GLY A 176 5.81 10.94 10.05
N VAL A 177 6.13 11.14 8.77
CA VAL A 177 5.45 10.49 7.64
C VAL A 177 6.00 9.08 7.43
N TYR A 178 5.11 8.09 7.37
CA TYR A 178 5.44 6.69 7.15
C TYR A 178 4.72 6.17 5.91
N PHE A 179 5.49 5.59 5.00
CA PHE A 179 5.00 4.95 3.80
C PHE A 179 4.91 3.45 4.04
N GLU A 180 3.68 2.92 4.10
CA GLU A 180 3.44 1.49 4.24
C GLU A 180 2.96 0.90 2.91
N TRP A 181 3.72 -0.08 2.41
CA TRP A 181 3.44 -0.80 1.18
C TRP A 181 3.39 -2.30 1.39
N TYR A 182 2.58 -2.97 0.59
CA TYR A 182 2.47 -4.42 0.55
C TYR A 182 3.13 -4.94 -0.72
N ASP A 183 3.87 -6.03 -0.60
CA ASP A 183 4.46 -6.71 -1.74
C ASP A 183 3.40 -7.29 -2.68
N SER A 184 3.58 -7.17 -4.00
CA SER A 184 2.58 -7.61 -4.98
C SER A 184 2.54 -9.13 -5.17
N LEU A 185 3.60 -9.83 -4.78
CA LEU A 185 3.71 -11.29 -4.91
C LEU A 185 3.37 -12.00 -3.60
N THR A 186 3.93 -11.52 -2.49
CA THR A 186 3.84 -12.15 -1.17
C THR A 186 2.86 -11.48 -0.23
N GLY A 187 2.44 -10.24 -0.51
CA GLY A 187 1.59 -9.44 0.36
C GLY A 187 2.26 -9.00 1.67
N VAL A 188 3.56 -9.25 1.86
CA VAL A 188 4.27 -8.86 3.09
C VAL A 188 4.32 -7.32 3.19
N PRO A 189 3.93 -6.72 4.33
CA PRO A 189 4.02 -5.29 4.53
C PRO A 189 5.46 -4.83 4.74
N SER A 190 5.76 -3.63 4.28
CA SER A 190 7.02 -2.91 4.50
C SER A 190 6.70 -1.45 4.78
N CYS A 191 7.22 -0.93 5.88
CA CYS A 191 7.00 0.45 6.31
C CYS A 191 8.35 1.18 6.38
N GLN A 192 8.50 2.27 5.64
CA GLN A 192 9.69 3.11 5.68
C GLN A 192 9.32 4.59 5.65
N ARG A 193 10.25 5.43 6.12
CA ARG A 193 10.09 6.89 6.15
C ARG A 193 10.71 7.59 4.94
N THR A 194 11.50 6.87 4.15
CA THR A 194 12.28 7.45 3.07
C THR A 194 11.41 7.71 1.85
N VAL A 195 11.52 8.89 1.25
CA VAL A 195 10.81 9.19 -0.01
C VAL A 195 11.32 8.31 -1.15
N ALA A 196 12.59 7.90 -1.10
CA ALA A 196 13.15 6.89 -2.01
C ALA A 196 12.36 5.57 -2.00
N PHE A 197 11.86 5.11 -0.84
CA PHE A 197 11.02 3.91 -0.76
C PHE A 197 9.66 4.10 -1.44
N GLU A 198 8.98 5.22 -1.20
CA GLU A 198 7.73 5.57 -1.87
C GLU A 198 7.94 5.62 -3.39
N LYS A 199 8.99 6.33 -3.85
CA LYS A 199 9.37 6.44 -5.27
C LYS A 199 9.58 5.08 -5.92
N ALA A 200 10.31 4.18 -5.25
CA ALA A 200 10.56 2.84 -5.76
C ALA A 200 9.26 2.03 -5.92
N CYS A 201 8.33 2.13 -4.96
CA CYS A 201 7.05 1.45 -5.03
C CYS A 201 6.15 2.01 -6.15
N ILE A 202 6.17 3.31 -6.37
CA ILE A 202 5.44 3.94 -7.48
C ILE A 202 6.01 3.53 -8.84
N LEU A 203 7.33 3.49 -8.99
CA LEU A 203 7.98 3.00 -10.21
C LEU A 203 7.68 1.52 -10.47
N PHE A 204 7.61 0.68 -9.42
CA PHE A 204 7.16 -0.70 -9.56
C PHE A 204 5.74 -0.76 -10.13
N ASN A 205 4.79 0.00 -9.56
CA ASN A 205 3.41 0.02 -10.04
C ASN A 205 3.30 0.55 -11.47
N LEU A 206 4.14 1.52 -11.85
CA LEU A 206 4.24 2.03 -13.20
C LEU A 206 4.64 0.93 -14.19
N ALA A 207 5.70 0.17 -13.88
CA ALA A 207 6.13 -0.97 -14.68
C ALA A 207 5.04 -2.05 -14.75
N ALA A 208 4.40 -2.36 -13.63
CA ALA A 208 3.31 -3.33 -13.57
C ALA A 208 2.12 -2.93 -14.46
N ILE A 209 1.74 -1.65 -14.51
CA ILE A 209 0.71 -1.17 -15.46
C ILE A 209 1.13 -1.44 -16.91
N TYR A 210 2.39 -1.19 -17.29
CA TYR A 210 2.85 -1.50 -18.65
C TYR A 210 2.74 -3.00 -18.97
N THR A 211 3.08 -3.89 -18.03
CA THR A 211 2.89 -5.34 -18.22
C THR A 211 1.41 -5.72 -18.39
N GLN A 212 0.50 -5.00 -17.73
CA GLN A 212 -0.94 -5.22 -17.83
C GLN A 212 -1.56 -4.62 -19.10
N ILE A 213 -0.98 -3.57 -19.68
CA ILE A 213 -1.42 -2.98 -20.96
C ILE A 213 -0.95 -3.85 -22.13
N GLY A 214 0.25 -4.43 -22.02
CA GLY A 214 0.80 -5.32 -23.05
C GLY A 214 0.23 -6.74 -23.05
N ALA A 215 -0.50 -7.12 -22.00
CA ALA A 215 -1.16 -8.42 -21.83
C ALA A 215 -2.65 -8.34 -22.20
#